data_AF-U5ENR5-F1
#
_entry.id   AF-U5ENR5-F1
#
_cell.length_a   1.000
_cell.length_b   1.000
_cell.length_c   1.000
_cell.angle_alpha   90.00
_cell.angle_beta   90.00
_cell.angle_gamma   90.00
#
_symmetry.space_group_name_H-M   'P 1'
#
loop_
_entity.id
_entity.type
_entity.pdbx_description
1 polymer ?
#
loop_
_entity_poly.entity_id
_entity_poly.type
_entity_poly.pdbx_seq_one_letter_code
_entity_poly.pdbx_strand_id
1 'polypeptide(L)'
;LYIGHHLICPIFLELVAKFHPKGEHGLCIGDVNISDKMNVQSALKICQPDVISVLEMYYGTETKALVLYLKVMRFLYESFEDEYIPVSERIFKAWFCVFILRMWKTTDNIVNKGAQKNFITNPTYTCIEINVHSLIIAYRMFRDNGQLQY
;
A
#
# COMPACT_ATOMS: atom_id res chain seq x y z
N LEU A 1 -3.90 -13.55 2.08
CA LEU A 1 -4.90 -12.46 1.98
C LEU A 1 -5.41 -12.39 0.54
N TYR A 2 -6.68 -12.03 0.33
CA TYR A 2 -7.30 -11.96 -1.00
C TYR A 2 -7.95 -10.60 -1.18
N ILE A 3 -7.74 -9.95 -2.32
CA ILE A 3 -8.52 -8.77 -2.73
C ILE A 3 -9.47 -9.21 -3.84
N GLY A 4 -10.78 -9.21 -3.54
CA GLY A 4 -11.76 -9.84 -4.42
C GLY A 4 -11.47 -11.34 -4.59
N HIS A 5 -11.34 -11.79 -5.83
CA HIS A 5 -10.99 -13.18 -6.16
C HIS A 5 -9.48 -13.42 -6.35
N HIS A 6 -8.65 -12.40 -6.14
CA HIS A 6 -7.22 -12.46 -6.43
C HIS A 6 -6.39 -12.58 -5.15
N LEU A 7 -5.49 -13.57 -5.12
CA LEU A 7 -4.58 -13.81 -4.00
C LEU A 7 -3.47 -12.75 -3.98
N ILE A 8 -3.17 -12.20 -2.81
CA ILE A 8 -1.91 -11.47 -2.57
C ILE A 8 -0.82 -12.52 -2.35
N CYS A 9 -0.03 -12.78 -3.39
CA CYS A 9 0.95 -13.87 -3.39
C CYS A 9 2.39 -13.31 -3.34
N PRO A 10 3.07 -13.35 -2.19
CA PRO A 10 4.41 -12.75 -2.05
C PRO A 10 5.50 -13.50 -2.82
N ILE A 11 5.25 -14.73 -3.29
CA ILE A 11 6.24 -15.51 -4.05
C ILE A 11 6.73 -14.76 -5.30
N PHE A 12 5.89 -13.94 -5.92
CA PHE A 12 6.27 -13.15 -7.08
C PHE A 12 7.37 -12.12 -6.75
N LEU A 13 7.46 -11.65 -5.50
CA LEU A 13 8.57 -10.79 -5.06
C LEU A 13 9.89 -11.54 -5.02
N GLU A 14 9.87 -12.81 -4.60
CA GLU A 14 11.05 -13.67 -4.68
C GLU A 14 11.43 -13.95 -6.14
N LEU A 15 10.46 -14.17 -7.02
CA LEU A 15 10.72 -14.39 -8.44
C LEU A 15 11.34 -13.15 -9.08
N VAL A 16 10.83 -11.96 -8.76
CA VAL A 16 11.44 -10.68 -9.16
C VAL A 16 12.89 -10.62 -8.69
N ALA A 17 13.13 -10.82 -7.40
CA ALA A 17 14.48 -10.72 -6.82
C ALA A 17 15.48 -11.79 -7.31
N LYS A 18 15.00 -12.96 -7.76
CA LYS A 18 15.84 -14.08 -8.24
C LYS A 18 16.13 -14.02 -9.74
N PHE A 19 15.14 -13.64 -10.54
CA PHE A 19 15.15 -13.88 -11.99
C PHE A 19 15.18 -12.61 -12.84
N HIS A 20 15.02 -11.43 -12.24
CA HIS A 20 15.13 -10.16 -12.95
C HIS A 20 16.42 -9.41 -12.59
N PRO A 21 17.01 -8.63 -13.50
CA PRO A 21 18.21 -7.87 -13.21
C PRO A 21 17.96 -6.86 -12.09
N LYS A 22 18.80 -6.89 -11.04
CA LYS A 22 18.70 -5.97 -9.89
C LYS A 22 18.65 -4.48 -10.30
N GLY A 23 19.29 -4.11 -11.40
CA GLY A 23 19.25 -2.73 -11.92
C GLY A 23 17.85 -2.24 -12.33
N GLU A 24 16.91 -3.15 -12.58
CA GLU A 24 15.54 -2.81 -13.01
C GLU A 24 14.56 -2.61 -11.85
N HIS A 25 14.86 -3.12 -10.65
CA HIS A 25 13.90 -3.13 -9.53
C HIS A 25 14.53 -2.92 -8.14
N GLY A 26 15.86 -3.00 -8.00
CA GLY A 26 16.61 -2.69 -6.78
C GLY A 26 16.56 -3.75 -5.66
N LEU A 27 15.76 -4.80 -5.79
CA LEU A 27 15.60 -5.84 -4.75
C LEU A 27 16.76 -6.83 -4.70
N CYS A 28 17.04 -7.32 -3.49
CA CYS A 28 17.86 -8.49 -3.19
C CYS A 28 17.00 -9.54 -2.47
N ILE A 29 17.46 -10.79 -2.43
CA ILE A 29 16.78 -11.88 -1.71
C ILE A 29 16.57 -11.56 -0.23
N GLY A 30 17.49 -10.82 0.39
CA GLY A 30 17.34 -10.38 1.78
C GLY A 30 16.16 -9.44 2.00
N ASP A 31 15.77 -8.64 1.00
CA ASP A 31 14.67 -7.70 1.12
C ASP A 31 13.30 -8.42 1.20
N VAL A 32 13.19 -9.62 0.60
CA VAL A 32 11.96 -10.44 0.62
C VAL A 32 11.95 -11.49 1.74
N ASN A 33 12.95 -11.45 2.64
CA ASN A 33 13.06 -12.41 3.72
C ASN A 33 12.05 -12.13 4.85
N ILE A 34 11.14 -13.07 5.07
CA ILE A 34 10.03 -12.96 6.03
C ILE A 34 10.52 -13.12 7.50
N SER A 35 11.75 -13.61 7.71
CA SER A 35 12.33 -13.76 9.05
C SER A 35 12.55 -12.42 9.75
N ASP A 36 12.83 -11.36 9.00
CA ASP A 36 13.07 -10.02 9.53
C ASP A 36 11.82 -9.13 9.38
N LYS A 37 10.83 -9.36 10.25
CA LYS A 37 9.52 -8.69 10.21
C LYS A 37 9.56 -7.20 10.57
N MET A 38 10.69 -6.71 11.10
CA MET A 38 10.86 -5.32 11.53
C MET A 38 11.63 -4.47 10.51
N ASN A 39 11.99 -5.04 9.36
CA ASN A 39 12.75 -4.34 8.33
C ASN A 39 11.87 -3.41 7.49
N VAL A 40 11.62 -2.22 8.03
CA VAL A 40 10.85 -1.18 7.34
C VAL A 40 11.51 -0.80 6.01
N GLN A 41 12.85 -0.77 5.96
CA GLN A 41 13.57 -0.42 4.73
C GLN A 41 13.31 -1.42 3.61
N SER A 42 13.34 -2.71 3.90
CA SER A 42 12.99 -3.76 2.94
C SER A 42 11.53 -3.66 2.49
N ALA A 43 10.61 -3.40 3.42
CA ALA A 43 9.20 -3.19 3.09
C ALA A 43 9.00 -1.99 2.14
N LEU A 44 9.72 -0.88 2.35
CA LEU A 44 9.68 0.28 1.47
C LEU A 44 10.30 0.01 0.10
N LYS A 45 11.40 -0.75 0.04
CA LYS A 45 11.99 -1.19 -1.24
C LYS A 45 11.04 -2.06 -2.05
N ILE A 46 10.36 -3.01 -1.40
CA ILE A 46 9.37 -3.88 -2.04
C ILE A 46 8.25 -3.05 -2.68
N CYS A 47 7.89 -1.92 -2.09
CA CYS A 47 6.81 -1.06 -2.57
C CYS A 47 7.23 -0.06 -3.67
N GLN A 48 8.50 -0.07 -4.13
CA GLN A 48 9.01 0.89 -5.12
C GLN A 48 8.31 0.77 -6.49
N PRO A 49 8.25 1.87 -7.27
CA PRO A 49 7.56 1.86 -8.57
C PRO A 49 8.19 0.87 -9.54
N ASP A 50 9.50 0.72 -9.47
CA ASP A 50 10.26 -0.16 -10.34
C ASP A 50 9.90 -1.64 -10.09
N VAL A 51 9.78 -2.04 -8.83
CA VAL A 51 9.28 -3.38 -8.44
C VAL A 51 7.87 -3.61 -8.97
N ILE A 52 6.98 -2.63 -8.77
CA ILE A 52 5.60 -2.69 -9.26
C ILE A 52 5.56 -2.82 -10.79
N SER A 53 6.41 -2.07 -11.50
CA SER A 53 6.50 -2.08 -12.96
C SER A 53 6.94 -3.44 -13.47
N VAL A 54 7.96 -4.06 -12.86
CA VAL A 54 8.39 -5.42 -13.19
C VAL A 54 7.28 -6.44 -12.91
N LEU A 55 6.56 -6.32 -11.78
CA LEU A 55 5.44 -7.21 -11.47
C LEU A 55 4.31 -7.11 -12.50
N GLU A 56 3.95 -5.90 -12.92
CA GLU A 56 2.91 -5.65 -13.94
C GLU A 56 3.35 -6.13 -15.33
N MET A 57 4.62 -5.89 -15.69
CA MET A 57 5.17 -6.23 -17.01
C MET A 57 5.30 -7.74 -17.23
N TYR A 58 5.81 -8.48 -16.25
CA TYR A 58 6.18 -9.89 -16.45
C TYR A 58 5.18 -10.90 -15.89
N TYR A 59 4.38 -10.52 -14.88
CA TYR A 59 3.43 -11.42 -14.23
C TYR A 59 1.97 -10.95 -14.36
N GLY A 60 1.76 -9.69 -14.72
CA GLY A 60 0.50 -9.14 -15.20
C GLY A 60 -0.72 -9.48 -14.33
N THR A 61 -1.61 -10.33 -14.87
CA THR A 61 -2.90 -10.62 -14.21
C THR A 61 -2.75 -11.39 -12.90
N GLU A 62 -1.71 -12.22 -12.74
CA GLU A 62 -1.51 -13.02 -11.54
C GLU A 62 -1.10 -12.17 -10.33
N THR A 63 -0.46 -11.02 -10.58
CA THR A 63 0.06 -10.12 -9.54
C THR A 63 -0.86 -8.94 -9.25
N LYS A 64 -2.03 -8.81 -9.89
CA LYS A 64 -2.93 -7.65 -9.71
C LYS A 64 -3.25 -7.30 -8.25
N ALA A 65 -3.60 -8.29 -7.43
CA ALA A 65 -3.87 -8.06 -6.01
C ALA A 65 -2.61 -7.68 -5.23
N LEU A 66 -1.46 -8.30 -5.53
CA LEU A 66 -0.18 -7.94 -4.92
C LEU A 66 0.19 -6.51 -5.30
N VAL A 67 0.12 -6.15 -6.57
CA VAL A 67 0.41 -4.81 -7.09
C VAL A 67 -0.47 -3.76 -6.41
N LEU A 68 -1.78 -3.99 -6.32
CA LEU A 68 -2.70 -3.08 -5.63
C LEU A 68 -2.33 -2.94 -4.15
N TYR A 69 -2.01 -4.05 -3.49
CA TYR A 69 -1.57 -4.05 -2.10
C TYR A 69 -0.30 -3.22 -1.89
N LEU A 70 0.71 -3.39 -2.76
CA LEU A 70 1.96 -2.60 -2.72
C LEU A 70 1.71 -1.11 -2.99
N LYS A 71 0.83 -0.78 -3.94
CA LYS A 71 0.41 0.60 -4.20
C LYS A 71 -0.24 1.24 -2.97
N VAL A 72 -1.14 0.53 -2.28
CA VAL A 72 -1.76 1.01 -1.03
C VAL A 72 -0.71 1.23 0.06
N MET A 73 0.21 0.28 0.26
CA MET A 73 1.28 0.41 1.26
C MET A 73 2.16 1.63 0.97
N ARG A 74 2.55 1.82 -0.29
CA ARG A 74 3.34 2.95 -0.74
C ARG A 74 2.63 4.28 -0.55
N PHE A 75 1.40 4.41 -1.05
CA PHE A 75 0.64 5.65 -0.97
C PHE A 75 0.35 6.04 0.47
N LEU A 76 0.12 5.05 1.34
CA LEU A 76 0.01 5.30 2.76
C LEU A 76 1.31 5.91 3.31
N TYR A 77 2.45 5.30 3.05
CA TYR A 77 3.74 5.82 3.48
C TYR A 77 4.01 7.24 2.95
N GLU A 78 3.92 7.44 1.63
CA GLU A 78 4.16 8.75 1.01
C GLU A 78 3.23 9.82 1.57
N SER A 79 1.96 9.48 1.84
CA SER A 79 1.01 10.45 2.37
C SER A 79 1.35 10.98 3.77
N PHE A 80 2.12 10.25 4.58
CA PHE A 80 2.48 10.68 5.93
C PHE A 80 3.94 11.09 6.06
N GLU A 81 4.84 10.46 5.32
CA GLU A 81 6.30 10.57 5.55
C GLU A 81 7.04 11.32 4.43
N ASP A 82 6.49 11.41 3.22
CA ASP A 82 7.17 12.13 2.13
C ASP A 82 6.99 13.64 2.32
N GLU A 83 8.06 14.38 2.58
CA GLU A 83 8.03 15.83 2.80
C GLU A 83 7.84 16.64 1.51
N TYR A 84 8.15 16.05 0.35
CA TYR A 84 8.26 16.75 -0.93
C TYR A 84 6.99 16.70 -1.77
N ILE A 85 5.99 15.91 -1.37
CA ILE A 85 4.72 15.83 -2.12
C ILE A 85 3.79 17.01 -1.80
N PRO A 86 3.14 17.59 -2.82
CA PRO A 86 2.12 18.62 -2.62
C PRO A 86 0.98 18.12 -1.73
N VAL A 87 0.37 19.04 -0.99
CA VAL A 87 -0.73 18.72 -0.06
C VAL A 87 -1.93 18.07 -0.77
N SER A 88 -2.24 18.49 -1.99
CA SER A 88 -3.30 17.89 -2.80
C SER A 88 -3.03 16.42 -3.12
N GLU A 89 -1.80 16.10 -3.54
CA GLU A 89 -1.36 14.74 -3.82
C GLU A 89 -1.33 13.90 -2.55
N ARG A 90 -0.89 14.48 -1.43
CA ARG A 90 -0.91 13.85 -0.11
C ARG A 90 -2.31 13.38 0.28
N ILE A 91 -3.30 14.28 0.19
CA ILE A 91 -4.70 13.98 0.51
C ILE A 91 -5.24 12.91 -0.46
N PHE A 92 -4.93 13.03 -1.75
CA PHE A 92 -5.34 12.04 -2.74
C PHE A 92 -4.81 10.64 -2.39
N LYS A 93 -3.51 10.49 -2.15
CA LYS A 93 -2.88 9.21 -1.79
C LYS A 93 -3.49 8.62 -0.51
N ALA A 94 -3.63 9.45 0.53
CA ALA A 94 -4.22 9.03 1.80
C ALA A 94 -5.66 8.52 1.63
N TRP A 95 -6.49 9.28 0.90
CA TRP A 95 -7.89 8.93 0.67
C TRP A 95 -8.07 7.73 -0.26
N PHE A 96 -7.19 7.59 -1.26
CA PHE A 96 -7.14 6.41 -2.12
C PHE A 96 -6.96 5.13 -1.28
N CYS A 97 -6.05 5.15 -0.30
CA CYS A 97 -5.84 4.01 0.60
C CYS A 97 -7.11 3.66 1.38
N VAL A 98 -7.78 4.65 1.98
CA VAL A 98 -9.05 4.43 2.71
C VAL A 98 -10.12 3.86 1.79
N PHE A 99 -10.25 4.40 0.58
CA PHE A 99 -11.23 3.93 -0.40
C PHE A 99 -11.00 2.45 -0.77
N ILE A 100 -9.77 2.08 -1.12
CA ILE A 100 -9.44 0.69 -1.47
C ILE A 100 -9.65 -0.25 -0.29
N LEU A 101 -9.25 0.15 0.93
CA LEU A 101 -9.44 -0.67 2.13
C LEU A 101 -10.92 -0.87 2.48
N ARG A 102 -11.77 0.15 2.31
CA ARG A 102 -13.24 0.04 2.49
C ARG A 102 -13.88 -0.91 1.49
N MET A 103 -13.47 -0.81 0.22
CA MET A 103 -13.92 -1.72 -0.82
C MET A 103 -13.52 -3.15 -0.50
N TRP A 104 -12.25 -3.36 -0.16
CA TRP A 104 -11.72 -4.68 0.20
C TRP A 104 -12.43 -5.27 1.43
N LYS A 105 -12.62 -4.50 2.50
CA LYS A 105 -13.35 -4.95 3.70
C LYS A 105 -14.79 -5.36 3.37
N THR A 106 -15.48 -4.56 2.57
CA THR A 106 -16.85 -4.84 2.15
C THR A 106 -16.93 -6.14 1.35
N THR A 107 -16.01 -6.33 0.39
CA THR A 107 -15.95 -7.56 -0.41
C THR A 107 -15.63 -8.79 0.46
N ASP A 108 -14.67 -8.68 1.38
CA ASP A 108 -14.32 -9.78 2.30
C ASP A 108 -15.52 -10.18 3.18
N ASN A 109 -16.25 -9.19 3.70
CA ASN A 109 -17.46 -9.43 4.49
C ASN A 109 -18.56 -10.12 3.68
N ILE A 110 -18.77 -9.72 2.43
CA ILE A 110 -19.77 -10.36 1.54
C ILE A 110 -19.38 -11.82 1.26
N VAL A 111 -18.13 -12.04 0.84
CA VAL A 111 -17.63 -13.38 0.45
C VAL A 111 -17.65 -14.35 1.64
N ASN A 112 -17.28 -13.87 2.83
CA ASN A 112 -17.17 -14.71 4.02
C ASN A 112 -18.37 -14.62 4.97
N LYS A 113 -19.52 -14.11 4.51
CA LYS A 113 -20.76 -14.02 5.30
C LYS A 113 -20.57 -13.32 6.66
N GLY A 114 -19.80 -12.24 6.67
CA GLY A 114 -19.49 -11.44 7.86
C GLY A 114 -18.32 -11.95 8.71
N ALA A 115 -17.74 -13.12 8.39
CA ALA A 115 -16.51 -13.57 9.03
C ALA A 115 -15.29 -12.97 8.32
N GLN A 116 -14.72 -11.91 8.87
CA GLN A 116 -13.53 -11.26 8.30
C GLN A 116 -12.33 -12.21 8.32
N LYS A 117 -11.95 -12.73 7.14
CA LYS A 117 -10.94 -13.81 7.01
C LYS A 117 -9.77 -13.42 6.11
N ASN A 118 -10.01 -12.63 5.06
CA ASN A 118 -9.00 -12.28 4.07
C ASN A 118 -8.73 -10.78 4.00
N PHE A 119 -8.86 -10.09 5.14
CA PHE A 119 -8.56 -8.68 5.29
C PHE A 119 -7.41 -8.44 6.29
N ILE A 120 -6.81 -7.25 6.25
CA ILE A 120 -5.86 -6.81 7.29
C ILE A 120 -6.53 -6.80 8.68
N THR A 121 -5.74 -6.72 9.74
CA THR A 121 -6.32 -6.71 11.10
C THR A 121 -7.15 -5.43 11.31
N ASN A 122 -8.26 -5.55 12.04
CA ASN A 122 -9.11 -4.40 12.34
C ASN A 122 -8.36 -3.23 13.01
N PRO A 123 -7.44 -3.44 13.97
CA PRO A 123 -6.66 -2.34 14.53
C PRO A 123 -5.85 -1.58 13.48
N THR A 124 -5.18 -2.28 12.56
CA THR A 124 -4.42 -1.65 11.46
C THR A 124 -5.34 -0.83 10.57
N TYR A 125 -6.48 -1.40 10.16
CA TYR A 125 -7.46 -0.70 9.33
C TYR A 125 -8.02 0.56 10.01
N THR A 126 -8.46 0.44 11.26
CA THR A 126 -9.03 1.57 12.02
C THR A 126 -7.99 2.67 12.24
N CYS A 127 -6.74 2.30 12.52
CA CYS A 127 -5.65 3.27 12.66
C CYS A 127 -5.43 4.05 11.35
N ILE A 128 -5.43 3.37 10.20
CA ILE A 128 -5.33 4.03 8.89
C ILE A 128 -6.49 5.01 8.70
N GLU A 129 -7.74 4.59 8.95
CA GLU A 129 -8.89 5.49 8.81
C GLU A 129 -8.78 6.73 9.71
N ILE A 130 -8.44 6.54 10.99
CA ILE A 130 -8.29 7.65 11.94
C ILE A 130 -7.19 8.61 11.50
N ASN A 131 -6.03 8.10 11.08
CA ASN A 131 -4.90 8.93 10.67
C ASN A 131 -5.25 9.75 9.42
N VAL A 132 -5.89 9.14 8.42
CA VAL A 132 -6.28 9.84 7.18
C VAL A 132 -7.38 10.87 7.45
N HIS A 133 -8.37 10.56 8.28
CA HIS A 133 -9.38 11.54 8.68
C HIS A 133 -8.77 12.71 9.47
N SER A 134 -7.81 12.43 10.37
CA SER A 134 -7.09 13.46 11.13
C SER A 134 -6.26 14.37 10.22
N LEU A 135 -5.60 13.82 9.20
CA LEU A 135 -4.87 14.59 8.19
C LEU A 135 -5.80 15.57 7.45
N ILE A 136 -6.99 15.12 7.04
CA ILE A 136 -7.98 15.98 6.36
C ILE A 136 -8.48 17.08 7.29
N ILE A 137 -8.73 16.77 8.57
CA ILE A 137 -9.16 17.76 9.56
C ILE A 137 -8.06 18.81 9.77
N ALA A 138 -6.81 18.39 9.95
CA ALA A 138 -5.67 19.30 10.08
C ALA A 138 -5.53 20.21 8.86
N TYR A 139 -5.64 19.66 7.65
CA TYR A 139 -5.65 20.44 6.42
C TYR A 139 -6.74 21.50 6.40
N ARG A 140 -7.99 21.13 6.75
CA ARG A 140 -9.11 22.08 6.82
C ARG A 140 -8.85 23.18 7.83
N MET A 141 -8.32 22.84 9.00
CA MET A 141 -7.96 23.83 10.02
C MET A 141 -6.92 24.83 9.50
N PHE A 142 -5.84 24.35 8.87
CA PHE A 142 -4.83 25.25 8.31
C PHE A 142 -5.37 26.11 7.16
N ARG A 143 -6.23 25.54 6.31
CA ARG A 143 -6.91 26.29 5.24
C ARG A 143 -7.78 27.41 5.80
N ASP A 144 -8.65 27.07 6.74
CA ASP A 144 -9.65 27.98 7.28
C ASP A 144 -8.98 29.10 8.12
N ASN A 145 -7.78 28.85 8.65
CA ASN A 145 -6.94 29.85 9.33
C ASN A 145 -5.99 30.63 8.40
N GLY A 146 -6.01 30.40 7.07
CA GLY A 146 -5.11 31.08 6.13
C GLY A 146 -3.63 30.72 6.27
N GLN A 147 -3.33 29.55 6.85
CA GLN A 147 -1.96 29.07 7.13
C GLN A 147 -1.42 28.13 6.05
N LEU A 148 -2.20 27.82 5.01
CA LEU A 148 -1.71 27.09 3.84
C LEU A 148 -1.00 28.05 2.89
N GLN A 149 0.31 27.90 2.76
CA GLN A 149 1.07 28.51 1.67
C GLN A 149 0.92 27.62 0.43
N TYR A 150 0.39 28.20 -0.64
CA TYR A 150 0.23 27.53 -1.95
C TYR A 150 1.51 27.64 -2.77
#